data_AF-A0A536D6F2-F1
#
_entry.id   AF-A0A536D6F2-F1
#
_cell.length_a   1.000
_cell.length_b   1.000
_cell.length_c   1.000
_cell.angle_alpha   90.00
_cell.angle_beta   90.00
_cell.angle_gamma   90.00
#
_symmetry.space_group_name_H-M   'P 1'
#
loop_
_entity.id
_entity.type
_entity.pdbx_description
1 polymer ?
#
loop_
_entity_poly.entity_id
_entity_poly.type
_entity_poly.pdbx_seq_one_letter_code
_entity_poly.pdbx_strand_id
1 'polypeptide(L)'
;MIFKLLGAPITLPMAGLKFVFQQIADLADQELNDENAVRDQLLLLQVQLEDGDIDEDDFAEQEPELLARLRDIKARKRAEMEESADEELPPEANVQARRRVVVETPFDE
;
A
#
# COMPACT_ATOMS: atom_id res chain seq x y z
N MET A 1 -18.34 9.50 33.17
CA MET A 1 -19.02 9.01 31.95
C MET A 1 -19.95 10.07 31.36
N ILE A 2 -19.42 11.23 30.97
CA ILE A 2 -20.19 12.34 30.34
C ILE A 2 -19.45 12.93 29.12
N PHE A 3 -18.12 12.82 29.07
CA PHE A 3 -17.27 13.24 27.94
C PHE A 3 -17.51 12.48 26.63
N LYS A 4 -18.13 11.28 26.65
CA LYS A 4 -18.53 10.55 25.43
C LYS A 4 -19.71 11.19 24.69
N LEU A 5 -20.46 12.12 25.31
CA LEU A 5 -21.57 12.83 24.65
C LEU A 5 -21.17 14.20 24.08
N LEU A 6 -19.98 14.72 24.39
CA LEU A 6 -19.53 16.04 23.90
C LEU A 6 -18.81 15.95 22.53
N GLY A 7 -18.17 14.82 22.21
CA GLY A 7 -17.59 14.56 20.89
C GLY A 7 -18.59 14.06 19.83
N ALA A 8 -19.83 13.77 20.23
CA ALA A 8 -20.86 13.16 19.38
C ALA A 8 -21.30 13.99 18.14
N PRO A 9 -21.31 15.33 18.13
CA PRO A 9 -21.63 16.07 16.91
C PRO A 9 -20.46 16.18 15.92
N ILE A 10 -19.22 15.89 16.34
CA ILE A 10 -18.00 16.03 15.51
C ILE A 10 -17.50 14.68 14.98
N THR A 11 -17.71 13.58 15.70
CA THR A 11 -17.39 12.22 15.21
C THR A 11 -18.34 11.71 14.12
N LEU A 12 -19.56 12.26 14.06
CA LEU A 12 -20.58 11.93 13.05
C LEU A 12 -20.18 12.30 11.60
N PRO A 13 -19.66 13.52 11.31
CA PRO A 13 -19.18 13.85 9.97
C PRO A 13 -17.96 13.03 9.52
N MET A 14 -17.05 12.63 10.42
CA MET A 14 -15.90 11.77 10.08
C MET A 14 -16.32 10.37 9.63
N ALA A 15 -17.32 9.78 10.30
CA ALA A 15 -17.91 8.52 9.83
C ALA A 15 -18.56 8.68 8.45
N GLY A 16 -19.14 9.86 8.15
CA GLY A 16 -19.69 10.21 6.84
C GLY A 16 -18.63 10.29 5.73
N LEU A 17 -17.47 10.88 6.00
CA LEU A 17 -16.35 10.93 5.05
C LEU A 17 -15.82 9.53 4.73
N LYS A 18 -15.64 8.67 5.74
CA LYS A 18 -15.25 7.27 5.55
C LYS A 18 -16.21 6.52 4.60
N PHE A 19 -17.52 6.75 4.74
CA PHE A 19 -18.52 6.14 3.88
C PHE A 19 -18.41 6.60 2.42
N VAL A 20 -18.18 7.90 2.20
CA VAL A 20 -17.98 8.45 0.85
C VAL A 20 -16.69 7.94 0.21
N PHE A 21 -15.59 7.85 0.96
CA PHE A 21 -14.35 7.25 0.46
C PHE A 21 -14.55 5.79 0.06
N GLN A 22 -15.25 5.01 0.89
CA GLN A 22 -15.56 3.61 0.58
C GLN A 22 -16.41 3.46 -0.69
N GLN A 23 -17.37 4.36 -0.92
CA GLN A 23 -18.21 4.38 -2.10
C GLN A 23 -17.43 4.72 -3.40
N ILE A 24 -16.41 5.59 -3.29
CA ILE A 24 -15.52 5.93 -4.41
C ILE A 24 -14.53 4.78 -4.67
N ALA A 25 -14.09 4.11 -3.61
CA ALA A 25 -13.18 2.97 -3.66
C ALA A 25 -13.77 1.78 -4.44
N ASP A 26 -15.08 1.51 -4.31
CA ASP A 26 -15.80 0.45 -5.02
C ASP A 26 -15.77 0.56 -6.57
N LEU A 27 -15.43 1.73 -7.12
CA LEU A 27 -15.33 1.97 -8.57
C LEU A 27 -13.93 1.72 -9.16
N ALA A 28 -12.92 1.47 -8.32
CA ALA A 28 -11.53 1.28 -8.74
C ALA A 28 -11.15 -0.21 -8.86
N ASP A 29 -10.11 -0.51 -9.65
CA ASP A 29 -9.52 -1.86 -9.76
C ASP A 29 -9.22 -2.45 -8.37
N GLN A 30 -9.55 -3.72 -8.15
CA GLN A 30 -9.65 -4.35 -6.83
C GLN A 30 -8.29 -4.32 -6.09
N GLU A 31 -7.20 -4.57 -6.81
CA GLU A 31 -5.81 -4.47 -6.33
C GLU A 31 -5.41 -3.05 -5.92
N LEU A 32 -5.74 -2.05 -6.75
CA LEU A 32 -5.45 -0.65 -6.48
C LEU A 32 -6.34 -0.11 -5.36
N ASN A 33 -7.55 -0.62 -5.27
CA ASN A 33 -8.51 -0.30 -4.22
C ASN A 33 -7.97 -0.74 -2.86
N ASP A 34 -7.48 -1.97 -2.72
CA ASP A 34 -6.87 -2.46 -1.48
C ASP A 34 -5.69 -1.59 -1.03
N GLU A 35 -4.79 -1.21 -1.95
CA GLU A 35 -3.65 -0.35 -1.63
C GLU A 35 -4.10 1.07 -1.19
N ASN A 36 -5.04 1.68 -1.93
CA ASN A 36 -5.52 3.03 -1.63
C ASN A 36 -6.35 3.07 -0.34
N ALA A 37 -7.17 2.06 -0.07
CA ALA A 37 -7.97 1.97 1.14
C ALA A 37 -7.11 1.95 2.41
N VAL A 38 -5.95 1.28 2.39
CA VAL A 38 -5.03 1.28 3.54
C VAL A 38 -4.32 2.62 3.69
N ARG A 39 -3.98 3.30 2.59
CA ARG A 39 -3.41 4.65 2.62
C ARG A 39 -4.39 5.69 3.16
N ASP A 40 -5.66 5.61 2.77
CA ASP A 40 -6.70 6.50 3.26
C ASP A 40 -6.94 6.31 4.76
N GLN A 41 -6.85 5.07 5.25
CA GLN A 41 -6.91 4.77 6.68
C GLN A 41 -5.74 5.39 7.46
N LEU A 42 -4.52 5.32 6.93
CA LEU A 42 -3.35 6.01 7.52
C LEU A 42 -3.54 7.53 7.56
N LEU A 43 -4.06 8.10 6.48
CA LEU A 43 -4.30 9.54 6.40
C LEU A 43 -5.39 9.98 7.39
N LEU A 44 -6.44 9.19 7.52
CA LEU A 44 -7.48 9.43 8.52
C LEU A 44 -6.95 9.31 9.95
N LEU A 45 -6.07 8.34 10.22
CA LEU A 45 -5.42 8.18 11.52
C LEU A 45 -4.56 9.41 11.87
N GLN A 46 -3.83 9.94 10.89
CA GLN A 46 -3.05 11.17 11.04
C GLN A 46 -3.93 12.40 11.34
N VAL A 47 -5.04 12.55 10.62
CA VAL A 47 -6.00 13.63 10.86
C VAL A 47 -6.59 13.54 12.28
N GLN A 48 -6.90 12.33 12.76
CA GLN A 48 -7.39 12.14 14.13
C GLN A 48 -6.35 12.55 15.18
N LEU A 49 -5.07 12.29 14.94
CA LEU A 49 -4.00 12.75 15.82
C LEU A 49 -3.88 14.29 15.80
N GLU A 50 -3.95 14.89 14.61
CA GLU A 50 -3.88 16.35 14.44
C GLU A 50 -5.06 17.09 15.08
N ASP A 51 -6.26 16.52 15.00
CA ASP A 51 -7.47 17.05 15.64
C ASP A 51 -7.53 16.76 17.16
N GLY A 52 -6.63 15.91 17.67
CA GLY A 52 -6.58 15.49 19.08
C GLY A 52 -7.67 14.50 19.48
N ASP A 53 -8.26 13.80 18.50
CA ASP A 53 -9.23 12.73 18.70
C ASP A 53 -8.57 11.44 19.25
N ILE A 54 -7.29 11.23 18.92
CA ILE A 54 -6.41 10.19 19.46
C ILE A 54 -5.11 10.81 19.97
N ASP A 55 -4.42 10.13 20.88
CA ASP A 55 -3.10 10.55 21.36
C ASP A 55 -1.96 9.84 20.59
N GLU A 56 -0.71 10.23 20.91
CA GLU A 56 0.49 9.68 20.26
C GLU A 56 0.68 8.18 20.55
N ASP A 57 0.24 7.70 21.71
CA ASP A 57 0.35 6.28 22.09
C ASP A 57 -0.64 5.45 21.26
N ASP A 58 -1.90 5.89 21.16
CA ASP A 58 -2.94 5.28 20.32
C ASP A 58 -2.53 5.26 18.83
N PHE A 59 -1.91 6.33 18.34
CA PHE A 59 -1.37 6.39 16.98
C PHE A 59 -0.23 5.40 16.78
N ALA A 60 0.72 5.33 17.71
CA ALA A 60 1.87 4.44 17.66
C ALA A 60 1.50 2.96 17.75
N GLU A 61 0.36 2.61 18.34
CA GLU A 61 -0.18 1.25 18.34
C GLU A 61 -0.81 0.87 16.99
N GLN A 62 -1.54 1.79 16.35
CA GLN A 62 -2.34 1.51 15.15
C GLN A 62 -1.58 1.69 13.83
N GLU A 63 -0.71 2.69 13.74
CA GLU A 63 0.05 2.99 12.51
C GLU A 63 0.88 1.79 12.00
N PRO A 64 1.62 1.05 12.85
CA PRO A 64 2.46 -0.05 12.39
C PRO A 64 1.66 -1.19 11.74
N GLU A 65 0.44 -1.45 12.21
CA GLU A 65 -0.44 -2.47 11.63
C GLU A 65 -0.86 -2.09 10.21
N LEU A 66 -1.28 -0.84 10.01
CA LEU A 66 -1.65 -0.32 8.70
C LEU A 66 -0.45 -0.29 7.74
N LEU A 67 0.73 0.11 8.22
CA LEU A 67 1.96 0.11 7.42
C LEU A 67 2.40 -1.32 7.04
N ALA A 68 2.26 -2.29 7.93
CA ALA A 68 2.54 -3.69 7.64
C ALA A 68 1.62 -4.21 6.53
N ARG A 69 0.31 -3.93 6.65
CA ARG A 69 -0.67 -4.31 5.63
C ARG A 69 -0.36 -3.69 4.26
N LEU A 70 0.05 -2.42 4.23
CA LEU A 70 0.43 -1.75 2.99
C LEU A 70 1.67 -2.40 2.33
N ARG A 71 2.63 -2.86 3.13
CA ARG A 71 3.81 -3.58 2.62
C ARG A 71 3.44 -4.91 2.01
N ASP A 72 2.55 -5.67 2.64
CA ASP A 72 2.09 -6.96 2.15
C ASP A 72 1.36 -6.83 0.81
N ILE A 73 0.48 -5.83 0.66
CA ILE A 73 -0.21 -5.54 -0.60
C ILE A 73 0.80 -5.22 -1.71
N LYS A 74 1.76 -4.33 -1.43
CA LYS A 74 2.81 -3.98 -2.40
C LYS A 74 3.69 -5.16 -2.79
N ALA A 75 3.99 -6.06 -1.85
CA ALA A 75 4.79 -7.25 -2.11
C ALA A 75 4.05 -8.22 -3.06
N ARG A 76 2.75 -8.43 -2.86
CA ARG A 76 1.90 -9.27 -3.74
C ARG A 76 1.86 -8.71 -5.15
N LYS A 77 1.52 -7.43 -5.29
CA LYS A 77 1.50 -6.72 -6.57
C LYS A 77 2.82 -6.82 -7.32
N ARG A 78 3.94 -6.70 -6.61
CA ARG A 78 5.27 -6.86 -7.22
C ARG A 78 5.51 -8.29 -7.70
N ALA A 79 5.13 -9.29 -6.91
CA ALA A 79 5.26 -10.70 -7.31
C ALA A 79 4.42 -11.02 -8.55
N GLU A 80 3.19 -10.50 -8.64
CA GLU A 80 2.32 -10.67 -9.82
C GLU A 80 2.87 -9.98 -11.07
N MET A 81 3.49 -8.80 -10.91
CA MET A 81 4.20 -8.13 -12.01
C MET A 81 5.44 -8.91 -12.47
N GLU A 82 6.17 -9.55 -11.55
CA GLU A 82 7.34 -10.37 -11.87
C GLU A 82 6.92 -11.69 -12.56
N GLU A 83 5.84 -12.34 -12.11
CA GLU A 83 5.28 -13.56 -12.72
C GLU A 83 4.74 -13.31 -14.14
N SER A 84 4.02 -12.21 -14.34
CA SER A 84 3.53 -11.83 -15.67
C SER A 84 4.65 -11.43 -16.64
N ALA A 85 5.76 -10.88 -16.15
CA ALA A 85 6.94 -10.56 -16.96
C ALA A 85 7.74 -11.80 -17.41
N ASP A 86 7.78 -12.85 -16.58
CA ASP A 86 8.45 -14.12 -16.92
C ASP A 86 7.66 -14.95 -17.94
N GLU A 87 6.33 -14.86 -17.93
CA GLU A 87 5.44 -15.60 -18.85
C GLU A 87 5.39 -14.99 -20.27
N GLU A 88 5.66 -13.69 -20.42
CA GLU A 88 5.69 -13.00 -21.73
C GLU A 88 6.99 -13.20 -22.53
N LEU A 89 8.04 -13.82 -21.95
CA LEU A 89 9.30 -14.07 -22.65
C LEU A 89 9.28 -15.42 -23.41
N PRO A 90 9.34 -15.44 -24.76
CA PRO A 90 9.42 -16.69 -25.50
C PRO A 90 10.72 -17.44 -25.14
N PRO A 91 10.66 -18.77 -24.95
CA PRO A 91 11.77 -19.59 -24.42
C PRO A 91 13.06 -19.53 -25.26
N GLU A 92 12.98 -19.04 -26.51
CA GLU A 92 14.10 -18.93 -27.43
C GLU A 92 15.07 -17.76 -27.11
N ALA A 93 14.62 -16.74 -26.37
CA ALA A 93 15.46 -15.58 -26.04
C ALA A 93 16.47 -15.85 -24.91
N ASN A 94 16.19 -16.82 -24.02
CA ASN A 94 17.00 -17.09 -22.82
C ASN A 94 18.32 -17.83 -23.14
N VAL A 95 18.40 -18.56 -24.25
CA VAL A 95 19.63 -19.28 -24.65
C VAL A 95 20.68 -18.35 -25.25
N GLN A 96 20.27 -17.23 -25.88
CA GLN A 96 21.18 -16.33 -26.59
C GLN A 96 21.86 -15.31 -25.67
N ALA A 97 21.18 -14.85 -24.62
CA ALA A 97 21.75 -13.90 -23.65
C ALA A 97 22.94 -14.49 -22.87
N ARG A 98 22.90 -15.79 -22.55
CA ARG A 98 24.00 -16.48 -21.84
C ARG A 98 25.23 -16.79 -22.71
N ARG A 99 25.11 -16.71 -24.05
CA ARG A 99 26.22 -17.06 -24.96
C ARG A 99 27.12 -15.87 -25.33
N ARG A 100 26.72 -14.64 -25.04
CA ARG A 100 27.48 -13.43 -25.37
C ARG A 100 28.41 -12.94 -24.25
N VAL A 101 28.28 -13.46 -23.03
CA VAL A 101 29.22 -13.17 -21.92
C VAL A 101 30.39 -14.17 -21.97
N VAL A 102 31.00 -14.33 -23.14
CA VAL A 102 32.34 -14.91 -23.23
C VAL A 102 33.29 -13.73 -23.14
N VAL A 103 33.72 -13.49 -21.90
CA VAL A 103 34.98 -12.88 -21.48
C VAL A 103 35.92 -12.52 -22.65
N GLU A 104 35.90 -11.25 -23.07
CA GLU A 104 37.13 -10.62 -23.55
C GLU A 104 37.78 -9.98 -22.32
N THR A 105 38.71 -10.69 -21.69
CA THR A 105 39.65 -10.07 -20.76
C THR A 105 40.58 -9.16 -21.57
N PRO A 106 40.75 -7.88 -21.19
CA PRO A 106 41.83 -7.07 -21.75
C PRO A 106 43.16 -7.46 -21.08
N PHE A 107 44.27 -7.31 -21.81
CA PHE A 107 45.69 -7.51 -21.41
C PHE A 107 46.15 -9.00 -21.38
N ASP A 108 47.28 -9.46 -21.95
CA ASP A 108 48.60 -8.87 -22.25
C ASP A 108 49.25 -9.58 -23.47
N GLU A 109 49.98 -8.83 -24.33
CA GLU A 109 51.36 -9.10 -24.82
C GLU A 109 51.91 -7.88 -25.58
#